data_AF-A0A967BE16-F1
#
_entry.id   AF-A0A967BE16-F1
#
_cell.length_a   1.000
_cell.length_b   1.000
_cell.length_c   1.000
_cell.angle_alpha   90.00
_cell.angle_beta   90.00
_cell.angle_gamma   90.00
#
_symmetry.space_group_name_H-M   'P 1'
#
loop_
_entity.id
_entity.type
_entity.pdbx_description
1 polymer ?
#
loop_
_entity_poly.entity_id
_entity_poly.type
_entity_poly.pdbx_seq_one_letter_code
_entity_poly.pdbx_strand_id
1 'polypeptide(L)'
;MIRLTLAILALLVSALPADAQFNLNKLKKAADTALDVAETVDDFTFSEAEEVELGLAISNRIRARYGVAQDPEVTRYMSLVGATVAQKSGRPSIPWQWIILDSDVVNAFAAPGGYIHVTRGALAVIGSEAELAGVLAHEAAHVTRKHTLKALQKSTGMELAQNQASFTMGSALFEAVADQAAKAVLAGFGQAEELEADKVGVEIAARVGYRAAGLTNFLGTLNTISPGAASSSALFRSHPETDERVKKLDKTIKKNHLDDGVWLAERYASSMTYDAAQASTGGPSVAGGRGVAGSTDSEATSEEEAAEDEKGDQGKFSLAKLADPFAMGSEEESAEVTGAGAGRAVGEEAGEEEGGVKNTEIVEIRLTPGELAAFQKEGGLN
;
A
#
# COMPACT_ATOMS: atom_id res chain seq x y z
N MET A 1 5.77 26.89 -7.61
CA MET A 1 6.01 25.98 -6.47
C MET A 1 6.99 26.55 -5.42
N ILE A 2 7.92 27.45 -5.79
CA ILE A 2 8.84 28.13 -4.84
C ILE A 2 8.15 29.15 -3.90
N ARG A 3 6.96 29.67 -4.26
CA ARG A 3 6.27 30.71 -3.47
C ARG A 3 5.44 30.19 -2.28
N LEU A 4 5.15 28.88 -2.22
CA LEU A 4 4.32 28.31 -1.14
C LEU A 4 5.18 27.84 0.05
N THR A 5 6.44 27.43 -0.19
CA THR A 5 7.42 27.05 0.84
C THR A 5 7.94 28.24 1.63
N LEU A 6 8.05 29.42 1.02
CA LEU A 6 8.42 30.66 1.72
C LEU A 6 7.34 31.18 2.69
N ALA A 7 6.07 30.84 2.46
CA ALA A 7 4.96 31.28 3.31
C ALA A 7 4.89 30.51 4.63
N ILE A 8 5.26 29.22 4.65
CA ILE A 8 5.27 28.39 5.87
C ILE A 8 6.46 28.77 6.76
N LEU A 9 7.61 29.11 6.17
CA LEU A 9 8.79 29.57 6.91
C LEU A 9 8.59 30.97 7.51
N ALA A 10 7.82 31.84 6.86
CA ALA A 10 7.50 33.18 7.38
C ALA A 10 6.48 33.16 8.53
N LEU A 11 5.58 32.16 8.56
CA LEU A 11 4.54 32.03 9.60
C LEU A 11 5.04 31.44 10.92
N LEU A 12 6.12 30.65 10.91
CA LEU A 12 6.74 30.14 12.13
C LEU A 12 7.55 31.19 12.91
N VAL A 13 7.96 32.28 12.25
CA VAL A 13 8.84 33.31 12.84
C VAL A 13 8.06 34.38 13.61
N SER A 14 6.75 34.54 13.38
CA SER A 14 5.95 35.60 14.00
C SER A 14 5.41 35.29 15.40
N ALA A 15 5.66 34.09 15.94
CA ALA A 15 5.10 33.65 17.24
C ALA A 15 6.12 33.59 18.39
N LEU A 16 7.33 34.14 18.21
CA LEU A 16 8.35 34.16 19.27
C LEU A 16 8.47 35.54 19.92
N PRO A 17 8.66 35.62 21.26
CA PRO A 17 8.88 36.89 21.95
C PRO A 17 10.13 37.61 21.42
N ALA A 18 10.07 38.94 21.40
CA ALA A 18 11.01 39.84 20.71
C ALA A 18 12.49 39.74 21.15
N ASP A 19 12.80 39.03 22.22
CA ASP A 19 14.17 38.85 22.73
C ASP A 19 14.90 37.63 22.16
N ALA A 20 14.25 36.83 21.33
CA ALA A 20 14.92 35.83 20.50
C ALA A 20 15.37 36.45 19.16
N GLN A 21 16.06 37.59 19.20
CA GLN A 21 16.75 38.16 18.02
C GLN A 21 18.00 37.33 17.70
N PHE A 22 17.71 36.18 17.11
CA PHE A 22 18.44 35.48 16.08
C PHE A 22 19.85 35.96 15.76
N ASN A 23 20.82 35.09 16.07
CA ASN A 23 22.08 35.05 15.36
C ASN A 23 21.78 34.66 13.89
N LEU A 24 21.51 35.67 13.06
CA LEU A 24 21.16 35.55 11.64
C LEU A 24 22.15 34.69 10.86
N ASN A 25 23.42 34.64 11.30
CA ASN A 25 24.43 33.78 10.69
C ASN A 25 24.26 32.30 11.07
N LYS A 26 23.79 31.98 12.29
CA LYS A 26 23.45 30.59 12.65
C LYS A 26 22.17 30.14 11.99
N LEU A 27 21.17 31.02 11.86
CA LEU A 27 19.94 30.74 11.13
C LEU A 27 20.19 30.57 9.64
N LYS A 28 20.96 31.48 9.02
CA LYS A 28 21.38 31.33 7.62
C LYS A 28 22.19 30.08 7.45
N LYS A 29 23.16 29.79 8.33
CA LYS A 29 23.93 28.55 8.23
C LYS A 29 23.04 27.31 8.39
N ALA A 30 22.06 27.32 9.29
CA ALA A 30 21.11 26.21 9.43
C ALA A 30 20.15 26.09 8.23
N ALA A 31 19.70 27.22 7.68
CA ALA A 31 18.84 27.26 6.49
C ALA A 31 19.61 26.88 5.23
N ASP A 32 20.84 27.37 5.06
CA ASP A 32 21.77 27.03 4.00
C ASP A 32 22.20 25.57 4.15
N THR A 33 22.48 25.05 5.35
CA THR A 33 22.72 23.61 5.54
C THR A 33 21.46 22.77 5.30
N ALA A 34 20.26 23.26 5.60
CA ALA A 34 19.02 22.56 5.27
C ALA A 34 18.70 22.62 3.76
N LEU A 35 19.03 23.71 3.09
CA LEU A 35 18.95 23.90 1.64
C LEU A 35 20.02 23.09 0.92
N ASP A 36 21.24 23.03 1.45
CA ASP A 36 22.37 22.27 0.93
C ASP A 36 22.13 20.79 1.19
N VAL A 37 21.55 20.38 2.33
CA VAL A 37 21.01 19.03 2.53
C VAL A 37 19.87 18.75 1.53
N ALA A 38 18.96 19.70 1.28
CA ALA A 38 17.90 19.54 0.29
C ALA A 38 18.40 19.54 -1.17
N GLU A 39 19.54 20.18 -1.47
CA GLU A 39 20.21 20.21 -2.78
C GLU A 39 21.21 19.04 -2.94
N THR A 40 21.73 18.47 -1.84
CA THR A 40 22.65 17.31 -1.80
C THR A 40 21.97 15.99 -1.50
N VAL A 41 20.65 15.96 -1.24
CA VAL A 41 19.84 14.80 -1.65
C VAL A 41 19.81 14.81 -3.17
N ASP A 42 20.90 14.34 -3.79
CA ASP A 42 20.75 13.62 -5.04
C ASP A 42 19.57 12.67 -4.82
N ASP A 43 18.54 12.76 -5.67
CA ASP A 43 17.41 11.84 -5.66
C ASP A 43 17.98 10.45 -5.41
N PHE A 44 17.65 9.85 -4.24
CA PHE A 44 18.11 8.53 -3.89
C PHE A 44 17.62 7.58 -4.98
N THR A 45 18.51 7.25 -5.90
CA THR A 45 18.23 6.53 -7.13
C THR A 45 18.79 5.14 -6.95
N PHE A 46 17.91 4.21 -6.60
CA PHE A 46 18.24 2.81 -6.74
C PHE A 46 18.60 2.54 -8.20
N SER A 47 19.76 1.93 -8.43
CA SER A 47 20.05 1.28 -9.70
C SER A 47 19.05 0.15 -9.92
N GLU A 48 18.87 -0.24 -11.18
CA GLU A 48 17.96 -1.34 -11.51
C GLU A 48 18.35 -2.65 -10.81
N ALA A 49 19.65 -2.90 -10.63
CA ALA A 49 20.13 -4.07 -9.91
C ALA A 49 19.71 -4.04 -8.43
N GLU A 50 19.86 -2.89 -7.76
CA GLU A 50 19.44 -2.73 -6.37
C GLU A 50 17.90 -2.80 -6.23
N GLU A 51 17.15 -2.32 -7.22
CA GLU A 51 15.69 -2.50 -7.25
C GLU A 51 15.30 -3.98 -7.37
N VAL A 52 16.01 -4.76 -8.19
CA VAL A 52 15.78 -6.21 -8.33
C VAL A 52 16.13 -6.95 -7.06
N GLU A 53 17.22 -6.57 -6.40
CA GLU A 53 17.64 -7.15 -5.14
C GLU A 53 16.66 -6.84 -4.00
N LEU A 54 16.27 -5.57 -3.84
CA LEU A 54 15.26 -5.17 -2.87
C LEU A 54 13.91 -5.83 -3.18
N GLY A 55 13.55 -5.91 -4.45
CA GLY A 55 12.38 -6.63 -4.95
C GLY A 55 12.34 -8.09 -4.54
N LEU A 56 13.46 -8.80 -4.70
CA LEU A 56 13.60 -10.19 -4.28
C LEU A 56 13.44 -10.33 -2.76
N ALA A 57 14.07 -9.46 -1.98
CA ALA A 57 13.97 -9.47 -0.52
C ALA A 57 12.53 -9.24 -0.03
N ILE A 58 11.79 -8.33 -0.69
CA ILE A 58 10.36 -8.09 -0.41
C ILE A 58 9.52 -9.31 -0.85
N SER A 59 9.78 -9.85 -2.04
CA SER A 59 9.11 -11.04 -2.57
C SER A 59 9.27 -12.24 -1.63
N ASN A 60 10.45 -12.44 -1.04
CA ASN A 60 10.69 -13.48 -0.03
C ASN A 60 9.74 -13.35 1.17
N ARG A 61 9.52 -12.13 1.65
CA ARG A 61 8.62 -11.85 2.79
C ARG A 61 7.16 -12.09 2.45
N ILE A 62 6.74 -11.68 1.26
CA ILE A 62 5.38 -11.94 0.74
C ILE A 62 5.17 -13.45 0.62
N ARG A 63 6.10 -14.19 -0.02
CA ARG A 63 6.02 -15.64 -0.18
C ARG A 63 6.09 -16.38 1.15
N ALA A 64 6.87 -15.91 2.13
CA ALA A 64 6.88 -16.49 3.47
C ALA A 64 5.51 -16.35 4.17
N ARG A 65 4.81 -15.24 3.93
CA ARG A 65 3.48 -14.99 4.50
C ARG A 65 2.39 -15.84 3.84
N TYR A 66 2.36 -15.87 2.51
CA TYR A 66 1.24 -16.46 1.76
C TYR A 66 1.53 -17.83 1.13
N GLY A 67 2.78 -18.30 1.09
CA GLY A 67 3.18 -19.45 0.27
C GLY A 67 3.11 -19.16 -1.23
N VAL A 68 3.51 -20.14 -2.04
CA VAL A 68 3.44 -20.12 -3.51
C VAL A 68 2.68 -21.34 -3.99
N ALA A 69 1.64 -21.11 -4.79
CA ALA A 69 0.87 -22.17 -5.41
C ALA A 69 1.72 -22.89 -6.46
N GLN A 70 1.88 -24.20 -6.31
CA GLN A 70 2.69 -25.03 -7.21
C GLN A 70 1.85 -25.49 -8.41
N ASP A 71 1.38 -24.53 -9.21
CA ASP A 71 0.57 -24.78 -10.42
C ASP A 71 1.32 -24.22 -11.66
N PRO A 72 2.14 -25.05 -12.35
CA PRO A 72 2.93 -24.59 -13.48
C PRO A 72 2.08 -24.23 -14.71
N GLU A 73 0.88 -24.79 -14.86
CA GLU A 73 0.01 -24.50 -16.01
C GLU A 73 -0.62 -23.11 -15.86
N VAL A 74 -1.23 -22.84 -14.72
CA VAL A 74 -1.82 -21.51 -14.44
C VAL A 74 -0.72 -20.46 -14.32
N THR A 75 0.43 -20.78 -13.71
CA THR A 75 1.56 -19.85 -13.64
C THR A 75 2.10 -19.53 -15.04
N ARG A 76 2.17 -20.51 -15.95
CA ARG A 76 2.58 -20.27 -17.34
C ARG A 76 1.59 -19.34 -18.06
N TYR A 77 0.29 -19.60 -17.91
CA TYR A 77 -0.75 -18.78 -18.52
C TYR A 77 -0.71 -17.33 -18.00
N MET A 78 -0.67 -17.14 -16.67
CA MET A 78 -0.51 -15.81 -16.06
C MET A 78 0.78 -15.13 -16.54
N SER A 79 1.88 -15.88 -16.66
CA SER A 79 3.15 -15.35 -17.17
C SER A 79 3.06 -14.88 -18.62
N LEU A 80 2.28 -15.55 -19.49
CA LEU A 80 2.06 -15.12 -20.87
C LEU A 80 1.25 -13.82 -20.94
N VAL A 81 0.20 -13.70 -20.13
CA VAL A 81 -0.58 -12.46 -20.01
C VAL A 81 0.29 -11.32 -19.47
N GLY A 82 1.02 -11.57 -18.37
CA GLY A 82 1.93 -10.61 -17.75
C GLY A 82 3.06 -10.18 -18.68
N ALA A 83 3.71 -11.10 -19.39
CA ALA A 83 4.73 -10.79 -20.37
C ALA A 83 4.19 -9.94 -21.54
N THR A 84 2.95 -10.21 -21.97
CA THR A 84 2.26 -9.38 -22.98
C THR A 84 2.10 -7.95 -22.48
N VAL A 85 1.58 -7.77 -21.26
CA VAL A 85 1.43 -6.45 -20.59
C VAL A 85 2.78 -5.74 -20.43
N ALA A 86 3.80 -6.45 -19.96
CA ALA A 86 5.13 -5.90 -19.67
C ALA A 86 5.84 -5.34 -20.92
N GLN A 87 5.62 -5.92 -22.11
CA GLN A 87 6.22 -5.44 -23.37
C GLN A 87 5.88 -3.99 -23.70
N LYS A 88 4.71 -3.50 -23.27
CA LYS A 88 4.29 -2.09 -23.49
C LYS A 88 4.32 -1.25 -22.21
N SER A 89 4.92 -1.79 -21.15
CA SER A 89 5.21 -1.05 -19.93
C SER A 89 6.30 0.00 -20.15
N GLY A 90 6.49 0.90 -19.19
CA GLY A 90 7.62 1.83 -19.21
C GLY A 90 8.99 1.18 -18.98
N ARG A 91 9.03 -0.12 -18.63
CA ARG A 91 10.24 -0.88 -18.29
C ARG A 91 10.16 -2.32 -18.81
N PRO A 92 10.15 -2.55 -20.14
CA PRO A 92 9.97 -3.89 -20.71
C PRO A 92 11.15 -4.83 -20.45
N SER A 93 12.34 -4.31 -20.16
CA SER A 93 13.58 -5.08 -20.06
C SER A 93 13.93 -5.59 -18.65
N ILE A 94 13.17 -5.22 -17.62
CA ILE A 94 13.43 -5.71 -16.25
C ILE A 94 13.06 -7.20 -16.14
N PRO A 95 13.65 -7.95 -15.20
CA PRO A 95 13.37 -9.37 -15.05
C PRO A 95 12.02 -9.61 -14.36
N TRP A 96 10.92 -9.42 -15.10
CA TRP A 96 9.57 -9.65 -14.61
C TRP A 96 9.39 -11.08 -14.11
N GLN A 97 8.79 -11.23 -12.93
CA GLN A 97 8.45 -12.51 -12.29
C GLN A 97 6.98 -12.47 -11.88
N TRP A 98 6.20 -13.44 -12.36
CA TRP A 98 4.78 -13.55 -12.12
C TRP A 98 4.54 -14.74 -11.18
N ILE A 99 4.09 -14.47 -9.95
CA ILE A 99 4.06 -15.46 -8.88
C ILE A 99 2.63 -15.63 -8.37
N ILE A 100 2.16 -16.88 -8.32
CA ILE A 100 0.85 -17.19 -7.72
C ILE A 100 1.04 -17.49 -6.24
N LEU A 101 0.38 -16.73 -5.37
CA LEU A 101 0.39 -16.97 -3.93
C LEU A 101 -0.66 -18.00 -3.55
N ASP A 102 -0.31 -18.93 -2.65
CA ASP A 102 -1.23 -19.96 -2.17
C ASP A 102 -2.15 -19.44 -1.06
N SER A 103 -3.08 -18.58 -1.46
CA SER A 103 -4.02 -17.91 -0.58
C SER A 103 -5.36 -17.78 -1.28
N ASP A 104 -6.42 -18.15 -0.57
CA ASP A 104 -7.82 -17.93 -0.98
C ASP A 104 -8.23 -16.46 -0.90
N VAL A 105 -7.52 -15.67 -0.09
CA VAL A 105 -7.70 -14.23 0.01
C VAL A 105 -7.53 -13.55 -1.34
N VAL A 106 -8.49 -12.77 -1.79
CA VAL A 106 -8.38 -11.94 -3.00
C VAL A 106 -7.41 -10.78 -2.77
N ASN A 107 -6.22 -10.87 -3.38
CA ASN A 107 -5.20 -9.82 -3.38
C ASN A 107 -4.19 -9.93 -4.54
N ALA A 108 -3.48 -8.83 -4.81
CA ALA A 108 -2.32 -8.75 -5.68
C ALA A 108 -1.29 -7.78 -5.08
N PHE A 109 -0.02 -7.94 -5.42
CA PHE A 109 1.05 -7.07 -4.93
C PHE A 109 2.12 -6.86 -6.00
N ALA A 110 2.75 -5.68 -5.94
CA ALA A 110 3.90 -5.34 -6.74
C ALA A 110 5.12 -5.00 -5.87
N ALA A 111 6.21 -5.74 -6.06
CA ALA A 111 7.51 -5.42 -5.49
C ALA A 111 8.45 -4.84 -6.57
N PRO A 112 9.42 -3.98 -6.17
CA PRO A 112 10.44 -3.43 -7.06
C PRO A 112 11.13 -4.48 -7.94
N GLY A 113 11.71 -4.08 -9.06
CA GLY A 113 12.47 -5.00 -9.93
C GLY A 113 11.63 -5.99 -10.74
N GLY A 114 10.29 -5.93 -10.67
CA GLY A 114 9.40 -6.68 -11.55
C GLY A 114 8.76 -7.93 -10.94
N TYR A 115 8.77 -8.08 -9.61
CA TYR A 115 8.06 -9.17 -8.94
C TYR A 115 6.59 -8.80 -8.72
N ILE A 116 5.69 -9.54 -9.36
CA ILE A 116 4.25 -9.37 -9.27
C ILE A 116 3.64 -10.63 -8.68
N HIS A 117 2.83 -10.46 -7.65
CA HIS A 117 2.19 -11.53 -6.93
C HIS A 117 0.68 -11.45 -7.10
N VAL A 118 0.04 -12.55 -7.44
CA VAL A 118 -1.42 -12.65 -7.51
C VAL A 118 -1.85 -13.85 -6.70
N THR A 119 -2.84 -13.68 -5.85
CA THR A 119 -3.38 -14.78 -5.04
C THR A 119 -4.24 -15.73 -5.87
N ARG A 120 -4.27 -17.00 -5.47
CA ARG A 120 -5.25 -17.98 -5.99
C ARG A 120 -6.69 -17.46 -5.88
N GLY A 121 -7.02 -16.79 -4.77
CA GLY A 121 -8.30 -16.11 -4.56
C GLY A 121 -8.64 -15.09 -5.65
N ALA A 122 -7.70 -14.21 -6.00
CA ALA A 122 -7.92 -13.22 -7.06
C ALA A 122 -8.14 -13.89 -8.43
N LEU A 123 -7.32 -14.90 -8.76
CA LEU A 123 -7.48 -15.66 -10.00
C LEU A 123 -8.83 -16.41 -10.07
N ALA A 124 -9.35 -16.84 -8.93
CA ALA A 124 -10.64 -17.53 -8.87
C ALA A 124 -11.85 -16.62 -9.17
N VAL A 125 -11.74 -15.31 -8.91
CA VAL A 125 -12.86 -14.36 -9.11
C VAL A 125 -12.76 -13.52 -10.38
N ILE A 126 -11.60 -13.50 -11.04
CA ILE A 126 -11.43 -12.85 -12.34
C ILE A 126 -12.28 -13.58 -13.40
N GLY A 127 -13.07 -12.83 -14.17
CA GLY A 127 -13.99 -13.38 -15.16
C GLY A 127 -13.45 -13.44 -16.58
N SER A 128 -12.33 -12.78 -16.87
CA SER A 128 -11.77 -12.71 -18.21
C SER A 128 -10.27 -12.42 -18.24
N GLU A 129 -9.61 -12.72 -19.37
CA GLU A 129 -8.19 -12.43 -19.51
C GLU A 129 -7.91 -10.92 -19.54
N ALA A 130 -8.84 -10.12 -20.06
CA ALA A 130 -8.72 -8.66 -20.01
C ALA A 130 -8.80 -8.11 -18.58
N GLU A 131 -9.58 -8.74 -17.70
CA GLU A 131 -9.58 -8.41 -16.26
C GLU A 131 -8.24 -8.79 -15.62
N LEU A 132 -7.72 -10.00 -15.87
CA LEU A 132 -6.37 -10.39 -15.41
C LEU A 132 -5.31 -9.41 -15.91
N ALA A 133 -5.33 -9.08 -17.20
CA ALA A 133 -4.40 -8.14 -17.80
C ALA A 133 -4.53 -6.74 -17.18
N GLY A 134 -5.75 -6.31 -16.85
CA GLY A 134 -6.00 -5.05 -16.15
C GLY A 134 -5.35 -5.02 -14.76
N VAL A 135 -5.51 -6.08 -13.97
CA VAL A 135 -4.86 -6.24 -12.66
C VAL A 135 -3.34 -6.26 -12.81
N LEU A 136 -2.80 -7.11 -13.69
CA LEU A 136 -1.35 -7.20 -13.90
C LEU A 136 -0.75 -5.89 -14.43
N ALA A 137 -1.48 -5.15 -15.27
CA ALA A 137 -1.05 -3.84 -15.76
C ALA A 137 -1.06 -2.77 -14.67
N HIS A 138 -2.04 -2.81 -13.76
CA HIS A 138 -2.07 -1.95 -12.58
C HIS A 138 -0.85 -2.24 -11.67
N GLU A 139 -0.58 -3.51 -11.35
CA GLU A 139 0.58 -3.89 -10.55
C GLU A 139 1.91 -3.53 -11.23
N ALA A 140 2.02 -3.77 -12.54
CA ALA A 140 3.18 -3.34 -13.33
C ALA A 140 3.35 -1.81 -13.33
N ALA A 141 2.25 -1.05 -13.25
CA ALA A 141 2.32 0.40 -13.13
C ALA A 141 2.95 0.83 -11.79
N HIS A 142 2.65 0.17 -10.66
CA HIS A 142 3.34 0.43 -9.39
C HIS A 142 4.86 0.25 -9.48
N VAL A 143 5.31 -0.82 -10.16
CA VAL A 143 6.74 -1.07 -10.40
C VAL A 143 7.36 0.00 -11.30
N THR A 144 6.73 0.28 -12.45
CA THR A 144 7.30 1.24 -13.42
C THR A 144 7.28 2.69 -12.92
N ARG A 145 6.35 3.03 -12.03
CA ARG A 145 6.27 4.34 -11.36
C ARG A 145 7.03 4.39 -10.03
N LYS A 146 7.70 3.29 -9.65
CA LYS A 146 8.54 3.17 -8.45
C LYS A 146 7.79 3.56 -7.16
N HIS A 147 6.49 3.21 -7.05
CA HIS A 147 5.65 3.60 -5.91
C HIS A 147 6.20 3.09 -4.57
N THR A 148 6.71 1.86 -4.51
CA THR A 148 7.37 1.31 -3.31
C THR A 148 8.59 2.14 -2.88
N LEU A 149 9.43 2.56 -3.84
CA LEU A 149 10.62 3.34 -3.51
C LEU A 149 10.26 4.75 -3.04
N LYS A 150 9.26 5.38 -3.68
CA LYS A 150 8.70 6.67 -3.23
C LYS A 150 8.09 6.57 -1.84
N ALA A 151 7.36 5.48 -1.54
CA ALA A 151 6.78 5.23 -0.22
C ALA A 151 7.86 5.03 0.84
N LEU A 152 8.91 4.27 0.52
CA LEU A 152 10.07 4.08 1.38
C LEU A 152 10.74 5.42 1.69
N GLN A 153 11.07 6.20 0.67
CA GLN A 153 11.66 7.54 0.80
C GLN A 153 10.84 8.46 1.71
N LYS A 154 9.51 8.45 1.59
CA LYS A 154 8.60 9.20 2.47
C LYS A 154 8.64 8.70 3.92
N SER A 155 8.70 7.38 4.13
CA SER A 155 8.62 6.76 5.46
C SER A 155 9.91 6.83 6.27
N THR A 156 11.07 6.78 5.62
CA THR A 156 12.37 6.73 6.29
C THR A 156 13.00 8.12 6.49
N GLY A 157 12.25 9.19 6.19
CA GLY A 157 12.58 10.54 6.64
C GLY A 157 14.01 11.01 6.37
N MET A 158 14.59 10.71 5.18
CA MET A 158 15.94 11.13 4.78
C MET A 158 17.12 10.32 5.37
N GLU A 159 16.89 9.29 6.20
CA GLU A 159 17.97 8.57 6.91
C GLU A 159 18.73 7.52 6.06
N LEU A 160 18.15 7.03 4.95
CA LEU A 160 18.88 6.15 4.02
C LEU A 160 19.96 6.87 3.19
N ALA A 161 19.83 8.19 2.99
CA ALA A 161 20.67 8.94 2.05
C ALA A 161 22.16 8.96 2.45
N GLN A 162 22.47 8.72 3.73
CA GLN A 162 23.84 8.87 4.23
C GLN A 162 24.72 7.63 4.01
N ASN A 163 24.16 6.46 3.67
CA ASN A 163 24.87 5.20 3.72
C ASN A 163 24.65 4.29 2.49
N GLN A 164 24.90 4.80 1.27
CA GLN A 164 24.93 3.95 0.06
C GLN A 164 25.88 2.74 0.21
N ALA A 165 27.01 2.91 0.92
CA ALA A 165 27.95 1.81 1.20
C ALA A 165 27.39 0.72 2.13
N SER A 166 26.27 0.98 2.83
CA SER A 166 25.65 0.02 3.75
C SER A 166 24.47 -0.74 3.13
N PHE A 167 24.09 -0.46 1.89
CA PHE A 167 23.01 -1.16 1.20
C PHE A 167 23.55 -2.37 0.42
N THR A 168 24.33 -3.22 1.08
CA THR A 168 24.82 -4.47 0.51
C THR A 168 23.92 -5.63 0.93
N MET A 169 23.77 -6.62 0.04
CA MET A 169 23.07 -7.87 0.33
C MET A 169 23.52 -8.47 1.66
N GLY A 170 22.58 -8.64 2.60
CA GLY A 170 22.84 -9.24 3.92
C GLY A 170 23.28 -8.26 5.02
N SER A 171 23.33 -6.95 4.76
CA SER A 171 23.53 -5.96 5.82
C SER A 171 22.26 -5.82 6.68
N ALA A 172 22.43 -5.53 7.97
CA ALA A 172 21.28 -5.28 8.87
C ALA A 172 20.44 -4.08 8.41
N LEU A 173 21.07 -3.09 7.77
CA LEU A 173 20.36 -1.95 7.20
C LEU A 173 19.51 -2.36 6.00
N PHE A 174 20.06 -3.18 5.09
CA PHE A 174 19.32 -3.70 3.94
C PHE A 174 18.08 -4.48 4.39
N GLU A 175 18.21 -5.36 5.39
CA GLU A 175 17.08 -6.14 5.90
C GLU A 175 16.01 -5.24 6.55
N ALA A 176 16.40 -4.23 7.33
CA ALA A 176 15.46 -3.28 7.92
C ALA A 176 14.70 -2.49 6.84
N VAL A 177 15.38 -2.10 5.76
CA VAL A 177 14.78 -1.42 4.62
C VAL A 177 13.81 -2.34 3.87
N ALA A 178 14.21 -3.59 3.62
CA ALA A 178 13.38 -4.57 2.97
C ALA A 178 12.13 -4.91 3.81
N ASP A 179 12.25 -5.00 5.13
CA ASP A 179 11.12 -5.16 6.05
C ASP A 179 10.15 -3.97 5.95
N GLN A 180 10.68 -2.74 5.99
CA GLN A 180 9.86 -1.53 5.91
C GLN A 180 9.18 -1.40 4.55
N ALA A 181 9.88 -1.71 3.46
CA ALA A 181 9.31 -1.69 2.12
C ALA A 181 8.24 -2.79 1.94
N ALA A 182 8.46 -3.99 2.50
CA ALA A 182 7.45 -5.04 2.49
C ALA A 182 6.20 -4.65 3.27
N LYS A 183 6.36 -3.98 4.43
CA LYS A 183 5.23 -3.41 5.18
C LYS A 183 4.46 -2.38 4.34
N ALA A 184 5.15 -1.52 3.60
CA ALA A 184 4.50 -0.55 2.72
C ALA A 184 3.70 -1.24 1.60
N VAL A 185 4.29 -2.23 0.92
CA VAL A 185 3.58 -3.00 -0.12
C VAL A 185 2.35 -3.71 0.44
N LEU A 186 2.46 -4.34 1.61
CA LEU A 186 1.35 -5.04 2.25
C LEU A 186 0.27 -4.10 2.80
N ALA A 187 0.65 -2.90 3.23
CA ALA A 187 -0.27 -1.89 3.74
C ALA A 187 -1.00 -1.13 2.61
N GLY A 188 -0.40 -1.10 1.41
CA GLY A 188 -0.97 -0.39 0.27
C GLY A 188 -0.40 1.00 0.03
N PHE A 189 -0.82 1.60 -1.08
CA PHE A 189 -0.39 2.93 -1.49
C PHE A 189 -1.46 4.00 -1.29
N GLY A 190 -1.04 5.28 -1.36
CA GLY A 190 -1.94 6.41 -1.26
C GLY A 190 -2.81 6.56 -2.51
N GLN A 191 -3.90 7.31 -2.38
CA GLN A 191 -4.87 7.54 -3.47
C GLN A 191 -4.20 8.11 -4.74
N ALA A 192 -3.18 8.96 -4.61
CA ALA A 192 -2.50 9.55 -5.75
C ALA A 192 -1.74 8.48 -6.57
N GLU A 193 -1.04 7.58 -5.89
CA GLU A 193 -0.33 6.45 -6.48
C GLU A 193 -1.30 5.46 -7.14
N GLU A 194 -2.43 5.14 -6.50
CA GLU A 194 -3.49 4.30 -7.08
C GLU A 194 -4.06 4.89 -8.37
N LEU A 195 -4.39 6.18 -8.38
CA LEU A 195 -4.93 6.86 -9.56
C LEU A 195 -3.90 6.97 -10.70
N GLU A 196 -2.61 7.05 -10.37
CA GLU A 196 -1.53 6.99 -11.36
C GLU A 196 -1.40 5.57 -11.94
N ALA A 197 -1.42 4.55 -11.08
CA ALA A 197 -1.35 3.15 -11.48
C ALA A 197 -2.55 2.73 -12.34
N ASP A 198 -3.76 3.12 -11.94
CA ASP A 198 -5.00 2.94 -12.69
C ASP A 198 -4.90 3.48 -14.13
N LYS A 199 -4.52 4.76 -14.25
CA LYS A 199 -4.40 5.43 -15.55
C LYS A 199 -3.37 4.71 -16.44
N VAL A 200 -2.20 4.40 -15.90
CA VAL A 200 -1.12 3.78 -16.65
C VAL A 200 -1.48 2.34 -17.01
N GLY A 201 -2.11 1.60 -16.10
CA GLY A 201 -2.55 0.23 -16.29
C GLY A 201 -3.53 0.11 -17.45
N VAL A 202 -4.59 0.95 -17.49
CA VAL A 202 -5.56 0.90 -18.61
C VAL A 202 -4.96 1.32 -19.94
N GLU A 203 -4.00 2.25 -19.94
CA GLU A 203 -3.26 2.61 -21.16
C GLU A 203 -2.37 1.46 -21.65
N ILE A 204 -1.75 0.69 -20.74
CA ILE A 204 -0.95 -0.49 -21.10
C ILE A 204 -1.87 -1.59 -21.65
N ALA A 205 -2.96 -1.92 -20.95
CA ALA A 205 -3.92 -2.95 -21.36
C ALA A 205 -4.46 -2.67 -22.78
N ALA A 206 -4.85 -1.42 -23.06
CA ALA A 206 -5.29 -1.02 -24.39
C ALA A 206 -4.20 -1.16 -25.45
N ARG A 207 -2.95 -0.75 -25.14
CA ARG A 207 -1.82 -0.83 -26.08
C ARG A 207 -1.48 -2.25 -26.51
N VAL A 208 -1.69 -3.23 -25.64
CA VAL A 208 -1.47 -4.65 -25.95
C VAL A 208 -2.69 -5.33 -26.56
N GLY A 209 -3.81 -4.62 -26.73
CA GLY A 209 -5.01 -5.12 -27.40
C GLY A 209 -6.08 -5.70 -26.46
N TYR A 210 -5.88 -5.67 -25.15
CA TYR A 210 -6.94 -6.01 -24.19
C TYR A 210 -7.94 -4.87 -24.04
N ARG A 211 -9.18 -5.22 -23.73
CA ARG A 211 -10.21 -4.27 -23.35
C ARG A 211 -9.78 -3.49 -22.10
N ALA A 212 -9.61 -2.18 -22.21
CA ALA A 212 -9.18 -1.33 -21.09
C ALA A 212 -10.14 -1.34 -19.88
N ALA A 213 -11.43 -1.63 -20.14
CA ALA A 213 -12.45 -1.78 -19.11
C ALA A 213 -12.29 -3.05 -18.24
N GLY A 214 -11.29 -3.90 -18.51
CA GLY A 214 -11.01 -5.07 -17.67
C GLY A 214 -10.77 -4.70 -16.20
N LEU A 215 -9.96 -3.67 -15.93
CA LEU A 215 -9.69 -3.24 -14.56
C LEU A 215 -10.96 -2.71 -13.87
N THR A 216 -11.77 -1.90 -14.54
CA THR A 216 -13.03 -1.39 -13.95
C THR A 216 -14.06 -2.50 -13.72
N ASN A 217 -14.13 -3.49 -14.61
CA ASN A 217 -15.00 -4.65 -14.42
C ASN A 217 -14.60 -5.49 -13.20
N PHE A 218 -13.30 -5.72 -13.03
CA PHE A 218 -12.77 -6.44 -11.88
C PHE A 218 -13.06 -5.69 -10.57
N LEU A 219 -12.81 -4.38 -10.50
CA LEU A 219 -13.14 -3.57 -9.34
C LEU A 219 -14.64 -3.63 -9.00
N GLY A 220 -15.51 -3.58 -10.02
CA GLY A 220 -16.96 -3.76 -9.84
C GLY A 220 -17.34 -5.15 -9.30
N THR A 221 -16.63 -6.19 -9.73
CA THR A 221 -16.80 -7.57 -9.23
C THR A 221 -16.46 -7.66 -7.75
N LEU A 222 -15.35 -7.05 -7.34
CA LEU A 222 -14.95 -7.01 -5.92
C LEU A 222 -15.96 -6.27 -5.04
N ASN A 223 -16.53 -5.16 -5.53
CA ASN A 223 -17.61 -4.44 -4.84
C ASN A 223 -18.87 -5.31 -4.66
N THR A 224 -19.14 -6.21 -5.62
CA THR A 224 -20.29 -7.11 -5.57
C THR A 224 -20.07 -8.26 -4.57
N ILE A 225 -18.86 -8.81 -4.52
CA ILE A 225 -18.51 -9.93 -3.64
C ILE A 225 -18.22 -9.46 -2.20
N SER A 226 -17.97 -8.16 -1.98
CA SER A 226 -17.79 -7.57 -0.64
C SER A 226 -18.47 -6.20 -0.52
N PRO A 227 -19.80 -6.16 -0.38
CA PRO A 227 -20.56 -4.91 -0.26
C PRO A 227 -20.33 -4.23 1.10
N GLY A 228 -19.90 -2.96 1.10
CA GLY A 228 -19.78 -2.12 2.31
C GLY A 228 -18.66 -1.08 2.26
N ALA A 229 -18.78 0.00 3.04
CA ALA A 229 -17.87 1.18 3.05
C ALA A 229 -16.43 0.89 3.54
N ALA A 230 -16.20 -0.31 4.07
CA ALA A 230 -14.88 -0.87 4.34
C ALA A 230 -14.86 -2.26 3.71
N SER A 231 -14.75 -2.32 2.39
CA SER A 231 -14.75 -3.59 1.70
C SER A 231 -13.62 -4.46 2.26
N SER A 232 -13.99 -5.61 2.83
CA SER A 232 -13.11 -6.43 3.67
C SER A 232 -12.01 -7.13 2.87
N SER A 233 -12.11 -7.11 1.53
CA SER A 233 -11.13 -7.69 0.61
C SER A 233 -9.73 -7.19 0.95
N ALA A 234 -8.77 -8.10 1.06
CA ALA A 234 -7.40 -7.70 1.30
C ALA A 234 -6.86 -6.81 0.18
N LEU A 235 -7.35 -7.00 -1.06
CA LEU A 235 -7.10 -6.11 -2.18
C LEU A 235 -7.54 -4.68 -1.88
N PHE A 236 -8.71 -4.46 -1.28
CA PHE A 236 -9.16 -3.11 -0.93
C PHE A 236 -8.46 -2.50 0.29
N ARG A 237 -7.82 -3.32 1.11
CA ARG A 237 -6.93 -2.84 2.17
C ARG A 237 -5.61 -2.32 1.61
N SER A 238 -5.00 -3.02 0.65
CA SER A 238 -3.78 -2.57 -0.03
C SER A 238 -4.05 -1.57 -1.16
N HIS A 239 -5.24 -1.58 -1.75
CA HIS A 239 -5.66 -0.72 -2.86
C HIS A 239 -7.08 -0.23 -2.61
N PRO A 240 -7.28 0.80 -1.78
CA PRO A 240 -8.62 1.31 -1.46
C PRO A 240 -9.45 1.51 -2.72
N GLU A 241 -10.56 0.77 -2.80
CA GLU A 241 -11.60 1.09 -3.79
C GLU A 241 -12.15 2.44 -3.43
N THR A 242 -12.34 3.25 -4.45
CA THR A 242 -13.26 4.36 -4.33
C THR A 242 -14.08 4.38 -5.60
N ASP A 243 -15.38 4.63 -5.48
CA ASP A 243 -16.24 5.00 -6.63
C ASP A 243 -15.57 6.06 -7.52
N GLU A 244 -14.72 6.92 -6.93
CA GLU A 244 -13.91 7.90 -7.63
C GLU A 244 -12.91 7.27 -8.62
N ARG A 245 -12.20 6.20 -8.24
CA ARG A 245 -11.27 5.46 -9.12
C ARG A 245 -12.00 4.91 -10.34
N VAL A 246 -13.10 4.19 -10.14
CA VAL A 246 -13.91 3.63 -11.25
C VAL A 246 -14.41 4.76 -12.16
N LYS A 247 -14.98 5.83 -11.60
CA LYS A 247 -15.44 7.00 -12.38
C LYS A 247 -14.30 7.65 -13.18
N LYS A 248 -13.11 7.77 -12.60
CA LYS A 248 -11.95 8.39 -13.26
C LYS A 248 -11.36 7.48 -14.33
N LEU A 249 -11.33 6.17 -14.11
CA LEU A 249 -10.95 5.17 -15.09
C LEU A 249 -11.88 5.21 -16.30
N ASP A 250 -13.20 5.16 -16.08
CA ASP A 250 -14.19 5.25 -17.16
C ASP A 250 -14.05 6.54 -17.96
N LYS A 251 -13.82 7.66 -17.27
CA LYS A 251 -13.55 8.95 -17.93
C LYS A 251 -12.27 8.92 -18.75
N THR A 252 -11.22 8.27 -18.24
CA THR A 252 -9.93 8.13 -18.93
C THR A 252 -10.07 7.27 -20.18
N ILE A 253 -10.73 6.11 -20.07
CA ILE A 253 -11.01 5.20 -21.18
C ILE A 253 -11.78 5.94 -22.29
N LYS A 254 -12.87 6.62 -21.94
CA LYS A 254 -13.68 7.38 -22.91
C LYS A 254 -12.92 8.54 -23.53
N LYS A 255 -12.19 9.33 -22.72
CA LYS A 255 -11.46 10.50 -23.20
C LYS A 255 -10.34 10.12 -24.16
N ASN A 256 -9.68 8.99 -23.92
CA ASN A 256 -8.53 8.54 -24.68
C ASN A 256 -8.90 7.51 -25.77
N HIS A 257 -10.19 7.22 -25.95
CA HIS A 257 -10.69 6.23 -26.92
C HIS A 257 -10.04 4.85 -26.75
N LEU A 258 -9.99 4.37 -25.49
CA LEU A 258 -9.39 3.08 -25.13
C LEU A 258 -10.43 1.95 -25.01
N ASP A 259 -11.61 2.16 -25.60
CA ASP A 259 -12.71 1.21 -25.53
C ASP A 259 -12.53 -0.01 -26.45
N ASP A 260 -11.64 0.05 -27.44
CA ASP A 260 -11.33 -1.11 -28.28
C ASP A 260 -10.63 -2.24 -27.51
N GLY A 261 -10.50 -3.42 -28.15
CA GLY A 261 -9.78 -4.58 -27.61
C GLY A 261 -10.67 -5.76 -27.24
N VAL A 262 -10.03 -6.86 -26.85
CA VAL A 262 -10.66 -8.16 -26.61
C VAL A 262 -10.81 -8.46 -25.11
N TRP A 263 -11.83 -9.25 -24.77
CA TRP A 263 -12.07 -9.74 -23.39
C TRP A 263 -11.42 -11.10 -23.12
N LEU A 264 -11.54 -12.03 -24.07
CA LEU A 264 -11.02 -13.41 -24.01
C LEU A 264 -11.47 -14.20 -22.77
N ALA A 265 -12.75 -14.10 -22.40
CA ALA A 265 -13.33 -14.81 -21.26
C ALA A 265 -13.22 -16.34 -21.37
N GLU A 266 -13.50 -16.91 -22.55
CA GLU A 266 -13.40 -18.37 -22.78
C GLU A 266 -11.97 -18.89 -22.68
N ARG A 267 -10.99 -18.11 -23.18
CA ARG A 267 -9.57 -18.46 -23.06
C ARG A 267 -9.10 -18.45 -21.62
N TYR A 268 -9.58 -17.48 -20.84
CA TYR A 268 -9.34 -17.44 -19.41
C TYR A 268 -9.96 -18.64 -18.68
N ALA A 269 -11.27 -18.88 -18.89
CA ALA A 269 -11.98 -19.96 -18.23
C ALA A 269 -11.39 -21.35 -18.55
N SER A 270 -10.90 -21.57 -19.78
CA SER A 270 -10.24 -22.83 -20.17
C SER A 270 -8.84 -23.01 -19.59
N SER A 271 -8.21 -21.94 -19.10
CA SER A 271 -6.86 -21.96 -18.53
C SER A 271 -6.85 -21.88 -17.00
N MET A 272 -8.00 -21.68 -16.36
CA MET A 272 -8.10 -21.45 -14.92
C MET A 272 -8.68 -22.66 -14.19
N THR A 273 -7.96 -23.12 -13.16
CA THR A 273 -8.31 -24.30 -12.35
C THR A 273 -8.90 -23.94 -10.99
N TYR A 274 -8.89 -22.66 -10.63
CA TYR A 274 -9.33 -22.17 -9.32
C TYR A 274 -10.81 -21.80 -9.28
N ASP A 275 -11.49 -22.23 -8.22
CA ASP A 275 -12.93 -22.05 -8.04
C ASP A 275 -13.24 -20.81 -7.19
N ALA A 276 -14.09 -19.91 -7.70
CA ALA A 276 -14.57 -18.71 -7.01
C ALA A 276 -15.22 -19.00 -5.65
N ALA A 277 -15.83 -20.18 -5.48
CA ALA A 277 -16.42 -20.60 -4.22
C ALA A 277 -15.39 -20.78 -3.10
N GLN A 278 -14.11 -20.93 -3.46
CA GLN A 278 -12.98 -21.05 -2.54
C GLN A 278 -12.26 -19.71 -2.33
N ALA A 279 -12.78 -18.59 -2.83
CA ALA A 279 -12.17 -17.28 -2.63
C ALA A 279 -12.69 -16.64 -1.34
N SER A 280 -11.76 -16.13 -0.52
CA SER A 280 -12.04 -15.36 0.68
C SER A 280 -11.77 -13.88 0.42
N THR A 281 -12.57 -13.01 1.02
CA THR A 281 -12.24 -11.58 1.06
C THR A 281 -11.57 -11.20 2.38
N GLY A 282 -11.59 -12.05 3.40
CA GLY A 282 -10.89 -11.79 4.66
C GLY A 282 -9.38 -11.94 4.48
N GLY A 283 -8.62 -10.83 4.56
CA GLY A 283 -7.16 -10.92 4.71
C GLY A 283 -6.74 -11.40 6.10
N PRO A 284 -5.51 -11.91 6.29
CA PRO A 284 -4.97 -12.11 7.63
C PRO A 284 -5.10 -10.80 8.42
N SER A 285 -5.64 -10.91 9.63
CA SER A 285 -5.73 -9.81 10.58
C SER A 285 -4.34 -9.21 10.73
N VAL A 286 -4.17 -7.93 10.41
CA VAL A 286 -3.01 -7.16 10.87
C VAL A 286 -3.58 -6.25 11.93
N ALA A 287 -3.42 -6.63 13.19
CA ALA A 287 -3.67 -5.72 14.29
C ALA A 287 -2.76 -4.50 14.10
N GLY A 288 -3.37 -3.32 13.89
CA GLY A 288 -2.70 -2.03 14.01
C GLY A 288 -1.80 -1.63 12.84
N GLY A 289 -2.42 -1.17 11.75
CA GLY A 289 -1.72 -0.40 10.71
C GLY A 289 -2.62 0.72 10.22
N ARG A 290 -2.89 1.73 11.07
CA ARG A 290 -3.43 3.02 10.58
C ARG A 290 -2.41 3.53 9.55
N GLY A 291 -2.85 3.69 8.31
CA GLY A 291 -2.05 4.31 7.26
C GLY A 291 -1.43 5.61 7.75
N VAL A 292 -0.26 5.96 7.23
CA VAL A 292 0.44 7.21 7.50
C VAL A 292 -0.32 8.36 6.84
N ALA A 293 -1.47 8.70 7.42
CA ALA A 293 -2.26 9.88 7.10
C ALA A 293 -2.51 10.59 8.43
N GLY A 294 -1.78 11.70 8.63
CA GLY A 294 -2.01 12.58 9.76
C GLY A 294 -3.41 13.16 9.69
N SER A 295 -4.25 12.82 10.65
CA SER A 295 -5.49 13.52 10.94
C SER A 295 -5.37 14.06 12.37
N THR A 296 -5.22 15.38 12.48
CA THR A 296 -5.53 16.10 13.72
C THR A 296 -7.04 16.06 13.91
N ASP A 297 -7.46 15.62 15.10
CA ASP A 297 -8.83 15.57 15.56
C ASP A 297 -9.51 16.94 15.51
N SER A 298 -10.79 16.97 15.12
CA SER A 298 -11.81 17.63 15.91
C SER A 298 -13.18 17.04 15.59
N GLU A 299 -13.69 16.26 16.53
CA GLU A 299 -15.10 15.92 16.66
C GLU A 299 -15.94 17.20 16.80
N ALA A 300 -17.03 17.27 16.05
CA ALA A 300 -18.20 18.06 16.43
C ALA A 300 -19.44 17.33 15.92
N THR A 301 -19.97 16.48 16.78
CA THR A 301 -21.31 15.91 16.72
C THR A 301 -22.35 17.01 16.89
N SER A 302 -23.34 17.05 16.00
CA SER A 302 -24.66 17.61 16.33
C SER A 302 -25.71 17.00 15.40
N GLU A 303 -26.27 15.87 15.83
CA GLU A 303 -27.69 15.57 15.59
C GLU A 303 -28.45 16.22 16.74
N GLU A 304 -29.47 17.03 16.44
CA GLU A 304 -30.83 16.69 16.90
C GLU A 304 -31.89 17.57 16.23
N GLU A 305 -32.98 16.88 15.90
CA GLU A 305 -34.26 17.39 15.46
C GLU A 305 -34.97 18.22 16.56
N ALA A 306 -35.93 19.00 16.08
CA ALA A 306 -36.80 19.88 16.85
C ALA A 306 -37.77 19.13 17.78
N ALA A 307 -38.01 19.71 18.96
CA ALA A 307 -39.36 19.93 19.50
C ALA A 307 -39.33 20.82 20.74
N GLU A 308 -40.27 21.77 20.78
CA GLU A 308 -40.58 22.71 21.86
C GLU A 308 -41.27 21.99 23.04
N ASP A 309 -41.04 22.40 24.29
CA ASP A 309 -42.04 23.14 25.10
C ASP A 309 -41.63 23.40 26.58
N GLU A 310 -41.94 24.63 26.99
CA GLU A 310 -42.32 25.21 28.30
C GLU A 310 -41.70 24.82 29.67
N LYS A 311 -41.04 25.85 30.25
CA LYS A 311 -41.23 26.52 31.57
C LYS A 311 -41.37 25.74 32.90
N GLY A 312 -40.59 26.22 33.88
CA GLY A 312 -40.96 26.33 35.31
C GLY A 312 -39.80 25.91 36.24
N ASP A 313 -39.04 26.76 36.92
CA ASP A 313 -39.32 27.73 38.01
C ASP A 313 -38.70 27.27 39.36
N GLN A 314 -38.13 28.25 40.07
CA GLN A 314 -37.63 28.32 41.45
C GLN A 314 -36.68 27.23 42.04
N GLY A 315 -35.49 27.70 42.47
CA GLY A 315 -35.36 28.02 43.90
C GLY A 315 -34.33 27.28 44.77
N LYS A 316 -33.23 28.00 45.08
CA LYS A 316 -32.80 28.43 46.45
C LYS A 316 -32.05 27.47 47.41
N PHE A 317 -30.83 27.94 47.76
CA PHE A 317 -30.14 27.98 49.09
C PHE A 317 -29.72 26.64 49.74
N SER A 318 -28.66 26.46 50.55
CA SER A 318 -27.72 27.31 51.33
C SER A 318 -26.56 26.37 51.77
N LEU A 319 -25.27 26.70 51.59
CA LEU A 319 -24.34 27.36 52.53
C LEU A 319 -24.07 26.70 53.91
N ALA A 320 -22.79 26.33 54.08
CA ALA A 320 -21.87 26.62 55.20
C ALA A 320 -21.72 25.65 56.41
N LYS A 321 -20.45 25.23 56.64
CA LYS A 321 -19.58 25.50 57.83
C LYS A 321 -18.31 24.60 57.71
N LEU A 322 -17.07 25.07 57.52
CA LEU A 322 -16.17 25.98 58.27
C LEU A 322 -15.71 25.42 59.63
N ALA A 323 -14.46 24.94 59.72
CA ALA A 323 -13.50 25.16 60.82
C ALA A 323 -12.15 24.42 60.57
N ASP A 324 -11.10 25.21 60.31
CA ASP A 324 -9.66 24.94 60.53
C ASP A 324 -9.28 25.39 61.98
N PRO A 325 -8.04 25.31 62.54
CA PRO A 325 -6.77 24.65 62.11
C PRO A 325 -5.94 24.01 63.29
N PHE A 326 -4.75 23.49 62.97
CA PHE A 326 -3.58 23.15 63.83
C PHE A 326 -3.57 21.83 64.63
N ALA A 327 -2.84 20.84 64.10
CA ALA A 327 -1.92 20.00 64.89
C ALA A 327 -0.75 19.54 63.99
N MET A 328 0.45 19.99 64.34
CA MET A 328 1.74 19.59 63.76
C MET A 328 2.15 18.20 64.28
N GLY A 329 2.76 17.37 63.43
CA GLY A 329 3.43 16.14 63.86
C GLY A 329 3.92 15.28 62.69
N SER A 330 5.22 15.35 62.46
CA SER A 330 6.13 14.47 61.68
C SER A 330 5.65 13.07 61.29
N GLU A 331 5.91 12.67 60.05
CA GLU A 331 6.85 11.59 59.67
C GLU A 331 6.82 11.37 58.14
N GLU A 332 8.01 11.43 57.51
CA GLU A 332 8.25 10.97 56.14
C GLU A 332 8.40 9.44 56.17
N GLU A 333 7.50 8.71 55.53
CA GLU A 333 7.84 7.43 54.87
C GLU A 333 6.72 7.06 53.88
N SER A 334 6.99 7.26 52.59
CA SER A 334 6.12 6.79 51.51
C SER A 334 6.36 5.29 51.29
N ALA A 335 5.31 4.51 51.50
CA ALA A 335 5.22 3.10 51.19
C ALA A 335 5.50 2.83 49.69
N GLU A 336 6.60 2.11 49.46
CA GLU A 336 6.66 0.86 48.68
C GLU A 336 5.73 0.75 47.45
N VAL A 337 6.26 1.08 46.28
CA VAL A 337 5.84 0.49 45.00
C VAL A 337 6.89 -0.53 44.58
N THR A 338 6.50 -1.79 44.67
CA THR A 338 7.23 -2.96 44.18
C THR A 338 7.31 -2.93 42.64
N GLY A 339 8.45 -2.53 42.10
CA GLY A 339 8.81 -2.74 40.70
C GLY A 339 9.35 -4.16 40.49
N ALA A 340 8.46 -5.14 40.42
CA ALA A 340 8.82 -6.49 39.98
C ALA A 340 8.75 -6.56 38.44
N GLY A 341 9.90 -6.87 37.83
CA GLY A 341 9.99 -7.19 36.42
C GLY A 341 9.16 -8.43 36.08
N ALA A 342 8.39 -8.30 35.01
CA ALA A 342 7.84 -9.44 34.29
C ALA A 342 7.94 -9.11 32.80
N GLY A 343 8.89 -9.75 32.11
CA GLY A 343 8.86 -9.85 30.66
C GLY A 343 7.50 -10.40 30.25
N ARG A 344 6.82 -9.73 29.34
CA ARG A 344 5.52 -10.17 28.85
C ARG A 344 5.60 -10.42 27.35
N ALA A 345 5.67 -11.71 27.08
CA ALA A 345 5.33 -12.46 25.88
C ALA A 345 4.83 -11.63 24.68
N VAL A 346 5.53 -11.84 23.56
CA VAL A 346 4.97 -11.77 22.21
C VAL A 346 3.66 -12.57 22.21
N GLY A 347 2.55 -11.91 21.94
CA GLY A 347 1.24 -12.55 21.89
C GLY A 347 1.20 -13.59 20.77
N GLU A 348 1.00 -14.83 21.16
CA GLU A 348 0.67 -15.95 20.29
C GLU A 348 -0.74 -15.71 19.73
N GLU A 349 -0.85 -15.54 18.41
CA GLU A 349 -2.14 -15.36 17.75
C GLU A 349 -2.87 -16.70 17.68
N ALA A 350 -4.02 -16.77 18.36
CA ALA A 350 -4.93 -17.90 18.31
C ALA A 350 -5.85 -17.76 17.09
N GLY A 351 -5.75 -18.71 16.14
CA GLY A 351 -6.77 -18.92 15.12
C GLY A 351 -6.31 -19.15 13.68
N GLU A 352 -5.20 -19.85 13.44
CA GLU A 352 -4.98 -20.54 12.16
C GLU A 352 -4.82 -22.04 12.49
N GLU A 353 -5.65 -22.89 11.88
CA GLU A 353 -5.51 -24.34 11.98
C GLU A 353 -4.09 -24.77 11.58
N GLU A 354 -3.52 -25.74 12.31
CA GLU A 354 -2.21 -26.35 12.05
C GLU A 354 -1.99 -26.64 10.56
N GLY A 355 -1.05 -25.96 9.91
CA GLY A 355 -0.71 -26.19 8.50
C GLY A 355 0.80 -26.16 8.30
N GLY A 356 1.36 -27.21 7.68
CA GLY A 356 2.81 -27.39 7.52
C GLY A 356 3.56 -26.22 6.87
N VAL A 357 4.89 -26.32 6.85
CA VAL A 357 5.78 -25.31 6.22
C VAL A 357 5.24 -24.93 4.84
N LYS A 358 4.80 -23.68 4.68
CA LYS A 358 4.31 -23.16 3.39
C LYS A 358 5.42 -23.29 2.36
N ASN A 359 5.11 -23.87 1.20
CA ASN A 359 6.06 -23.89 0.10
C ASN A 359 6.25 -22.44 -0.36
N THR A 360 7.49 -21.95 -0.35
CA THR A 360 7.80 -20.60 -0.80
C THR A 360 8.43 -20.59 -2.18
N GLU A 361 8.85 -21.72 -2.75
CA GLU A 361 9.61 -21.79 -4.00
C GLU A 361 8.83 -21.23 -5.19
N ILE A 362 9.48 -20.36 -5.97
CA ILE A 362 8.89 -19.79 -7.19
C ILE A 362 8.82 -20.89 -8.24
N VAL A 363 7.66 -21.02 -8.88
CA VAL A 363 7.50 -21.86 -10.07
C VAL A 363 8.18 -21.19 -11.25
N GLU A 364 9.34 -21.69 -11.68
CA GLU A 364 10.09 -21.10 -12.79
C GLU A 364 9.39 -21.34 -14.15
N ILE A 365 8.93 -20.26 -14.78
CA ILE A 365 8.40 -20.29 -16.15
C ILE A 365 9.39 -19.63 -17.10
N ARG A 366 9.86 -20.39 -18.09
CA ARG A 366 10.61 -19.87 -19.24
C ARG A 366 9.68 -19.76 -20.43
N LEU A 367 9.49 -18.52 -20.89
CA LEU A 367 8.74 -18.20 -22.10
C LEU A 367 9.72 -17.87 -23.23
N THR A 368 9.53 -18.50 -24.38
CA THR A 368 10.25 -18.14 -25.60
C THR A 368 9.52 -17.00 -26.33
N PRO A 369 10.23 -16.18 -27.12
CA PRO A 369 9.57 -15.18 -27.97
C PRO A 369 8.53 -15.77 -28.93
N GLY A 370 8.74 -17.01 -29.39
CA GLY A 370 7.80 -17.70 -30.27
C GLY A 370 6.50 -18.09 -29.56
N GLU A 371 6.58 -18.60 -28.32
CA GLU A 371 5.39 -18.88 -27.50
C GLU A 371 4.60 -17.61 -27.21
N LEU A 372 5.27 -16.52 -26.85
CA LEU A 372 4.62 -15.24 -26.57
C LEU A 372 3.92 -14.68 -27.81
N ALA A 373 4.59 -14.71 -28.97
CA ALA A 373 4.00 -14.27 -30.23
C ALA A 373 2.80 -15.14 -30.67
N ALA A 374 2.87 -16.46 -30.44
CA ALA A 374 1.75 -17.36 -30.72
C ALA A 374 0.55 -17.06 -29.81
N PHE A 375 0.80 -16.88 -28.51
CA PHE A 375 -0.21 -16.51 -27.53
C PHE A 375 -0.88 -15.17 -27.86
N GLN A 376 -0.09 -14.16 -28.22
CA GLN A 376 -0.61 -12.86 -28.65
C GLN A 376 -1.46 -12.98 -29.91
N LYS A 377 -0.97 -13.71 -30.93
CA LYS A 377 -1.69 -13.91 -32.18
C LYS A 377 -3.03 -14.62 -31.98
N GLU A 378 -3.06 -15.67 -31.16
CA GLU A 378 -4.29 -16.41 -30.84
C GLU A 378 -5.32 -15.51 -30.17
N GLY A 379 -4.87 -14.58 -29.33
CA GLY A 379 -5.74 -13.63 -28.61
C GLY A 379 -6.12 -12.39 -29.42
N GLY A 380 -5.54 -12.17 -30.60
CA GLY A 380 -5.70 -10.90 -31.31
C GLY A 380 -5.03 -9.71 -30.61
N LEU A 381 -3.88 -9.94 -29.97
CA LEU A 381 -3.12 -8.99 -29.17
C LEU A 381 -1.92 -8.42 -29.95
N ASN A 382 -1.36 -7.30 -29.47
CA ASN A 382 -0.31 -6.50 -30.13
C ASN A 382 1.08 -6.57 -29.49
#